data_AF-A0A353DAY8-F1
#
_entry.id   AF-A0A353DAY8-F1
#
_cell.length_a   1.000
_cell.length_b   1.000
_cell.length_c   1.000
_cell.angle_alpha   90.00
_cell.angle_beta   90.00
_cell.angle_gamma   90.00
#
_symmetry.space_group_name_H-M   'P 1'
#
loop_
_entity.id
_entity.type
_entity.pdbx_description
1 polymer ?
#
loop_
_entity_poly.entity_id
_entity_poly.type
_entity_poly.pdbx_seq_one_letter_code
_entity_poly.pdbx_strand_id
1 'polypeptide(L)'
;MTLAQCFRALQLQPGASLAEVKTAFRKLAFQFHPDLNPSPEAASIFRKINEAYVLLSKTLPETPPGQAPGPGPEAEPRTGPAQGAQAYERQQRQARP
;
A
#
# COMPACT_ATOMS: atom_id res chain seq x y z
N MET A 1 -11.08 -15.18 -1.06
CA MET A 1 -10.03 -14.79 -0.09
C MET A 1 -10.63 -14.68 1.31
N THR A 2 -9.95 -15.17 2.36
CA THR A 2 -10.38 -14.95 3.77
C THR A 2 -9.68 -13.72 4.36
N LEU A 3 -10.16 -13.17 5.48
CA LEU A 3 -9.55 -11.99 6.13
C LEU A 3 -8.06 -12.20 6.44
N ALA A 4 -7.70 -13.36 6.98
CA ALA A 4 -6.31 -13.72 7.25
C ALA A 4 -5.44 -13.74 5.99
N GLN A 5 -6.00 -14.18 4.84
CA GLN A 5 -5.29 -14.12 3.57
C GLN A 5 -5.17 -12.69 3.02
N CYS A 6 -6.15 -11.83 3.29
CA CYS A 6 -6.09 -10.42 2.91
C CYS A 6 -4.94 -9.70 3.64
N PHE A 7 -4.81 -9.92 4.96
CA PHE A 7 -3.68 -9.41 5.74
C PHE A 7 -2.35 -9.95 5.22
N ARG A 8 -2.27 -11.25 4.95
CA ARG A 8 -1.05 -11.88 4.43
C ARG A 8 -0.65 -11.34 3.05
N ALA A 9 -1.61 -11.07 2.17
CA ALA A 9 -1.37 -10.46 0.85
C ALA A 9 -0.83 -9.03 0.95
N LEU A 10 -1.20 -8.31 2.02
CA LEU A 10 -0.68 -6.98 2.37
C LEU A 10 0.59 -7.03 3.24
N GLN A 11 1.13 -8.22 3.50
CA GLN A 11 2.24 -8.45 4.44
C GLN A 11 1.98 -7.88 5.84
N LEU A 12 0.74 -7.93 6.29
CA LEU A 12 0.30 -7.49 7.62
C LEU A 12 -0.03 -8.67 8.51
N GLN A 13 0.01 -8.42 9.82
CA GLN A 13 -0.44 -9.39 10.80
C GLN A 13 -1.97 -9.49 10.81
N PRO A 14 -2.53 -10.70 11.06
CA PRO A 14 -3.96 -10.87 11.21
C PRO A 14 -4.45 -10.06 12.41
N GLY A 15 -5.40 -9.16 12.19
CA GLY A 15 -5.90 -8.23 13.22
C GLY A 15 -5.35 -6.81 13.09
N ALA A 16 -4.57 -6.51 12.05
CA ALA A 16 -4.15 -5.15 11.75
C ALA A 16 -5.35 -4.20 11.48
N SER A 17 -5.20 -2.95 11.90
CA SER A 17 -6.19 -1.89 11.74
C SER A 17 -6.28 -1.39 10.30
N LEU A 18 -7.39 -0.72 9.94
CA LEU A 18 -7.56 -0.16 8.60
C LEU A 18 -6.44 0.85 8.22
N ALA A 19 -5.89 1.56 9.21
CA ALA A 19 -4.76 2.47 9.02
C ALA A 19 -3.48 1.75 8.55
N GLU A 20 -3.20 0.58 9.11
CA GLU A 20 -2.07 -0.29 8.72
C GLU A 20 -2.29 -0.82 7.30
N VAL A 21 -3.51 -1.29 7.02
CA VAL A 21 -3.96 -1.76 5.70
C VAL A 21 -3.76 -0.70 4.62
N LYS A 22 -4.19 0.54 4.87
CA LYS A 22 -3.97 1.68 3.95
C LYS A 22 -2.49 1.97 3.73
N THR A 23 -1.69 1.93 4.79
CA THR A 23 -0.25 2.21 4.72
C THR A 23 0.50 1.14 3.93
N ALA A 24 0.23 -0.14 4.21
CA ALA A 24 0.82 -1.27 3.49
C ALA A 24 0.39 -1.31 2.02
N PHE A 25 -0.89 -1.07 1.74
CA PHE A 25 -1.42 -0.98 0.38
C PHE A 25 -0.64 0.05 -0.44
N ARG A 26 -0.44 1.27 0.09
CA ARG A 26 0.32 2.32 -0.61
C ARG A 26 1.77 1.92 -0.92
N LYS A 27 2.45 1.28 0.04
CA LYS A 27 3.84 0.80 -0.15
C LYS A 27 3.92 -0.27 -1.23
N LEU A 28 3.04 -1.26 -1.18
CA LEU A 28 3.02 -2.36 -2.13
C LEU A 28 2.53 -1.93 -3.52
N ALA A 29 1.54 -1.03 -3.60
CA ALA A 29 1.04 -0.49 -4.86
C ALA A 29 2.12 0.26 -5.63
N PHE A 30 3.00 0.99 -4.94
CA PHE A 30 4.16 1.64 -5.58
C PHE A 30 5.20 0.62 -6.04
N GLN A 31 5.43 -0.44 -5.26
CA GLN A 31 6.43 -1.46 -5.55
C GLN A 31 6.02 -2.39 -6.71
N PHE A 32 4.73 -2.72 -6.81
CA PHE A 32 4.14 -3.60 -7.82
C PHE A 32 3.34 -2.84 -8.88
N HIS A 33 3.58 -1.54 -9.06
CA HIS A 33 2.84 -0.74 -10.01
C HIS A 33 3.07 -1.25 -11.45
N PRO A 34 2.02 -1.50 -12.25
CA PRO A 34 2.18 -2.05 -13.60
C PRO A 34 2.92 -1.12 -14.57
N ASP A 35 2.93 0.19 -14.27
CA ASP A 35 3.67 1.20 -15.04
C ASP A 35 5.19 1.11 -14.82
N LEU A 36 5.63 0.75 -13.61
CA LEU A 36 7.05 0.60 -13.26
C LEU A 36 7.54 -0.82 -13.50
N ASN A 37 6.64 -1.80 -13.39
CA ASN A 37 6.94 -3.23 -13.53
C ASN A 37 5.97 -3.87 -14.53
N PRO A 38 6.33 -3.96 -15.82
CA PRO A 38 5.50 -4.57 -16.86
C PRO A 38 5.42 -6.11 -16.78
N SER A 39 5.79 -6.69 -15.63
CA SER A 39 5.76 -8.14 -15.43
C SER A 39 4.35 -8.65 -15.15
N PRO A 40 3.93 -9.79 -15.74
CA PRO A 40 2.61 -10.38 -15.48
C PRO A 40 2.44 -10.76 -14.00
N GLU A 41 3.54 -11.03 -13.31
CA GLU A 41 3.58 -11.34 -11.89
C GLU A 41 3.21 -10.12 -11.03
N ALA A 42 3.71 -8.93 -11.38
CA ALA A 42 3.37 -7.68 -10.69
C ALA A 42 1.89 -7.33 -10.84
N ALA A 43 1.31 -7.51 -12.04
CA ALA A 43 -0.12 -7.32 -12.27
C ALA A 43 -0.98 -8.28 -11.43
N SER A 44 -0.56 -9.54 -11.31
CA SER A 44 -1.24 -10.56 -10.49
C SER A 44 -1.16 -10.21 -8.99
N ILE A 45 0.01 -9.78 -8.51
CA ILE A 45 0.24 -9.34 -7.13
C ILE A 45 -0.59 -8.09 -6.81
N PHE A 46 -0.58 -7.09 -7.69
CA PHE A 46 -1.37 -5.86 -7.53
C PHE A 46 -2.86 -6.14 -7.43
N ARG A 47 -3.41 -7.02 -8.28
CA ARG A 47 -4.81 -7.45 -8.19
C ARG A 47 -5.12 -8.07 -6.83
N LYS A 48 -4.26 -8.96 -6.31
CA LYS A 48 -4.45 -9.59 -4.99
C LYS A 48 -4.43 -8.58 -3.85
N ILE A 49 -3.50 -7.63 -3.89
CA ILE A 49 -3.38 -6.54 -2.91
C ILE A 49 -4.63 -5.66 -2.92
N ASN A 50 -5.13 -5.32 -4.10
CA ASN A 50 -6.33 -4.49 -4.25
C ASN A 50 -7.58 -5.21 -3.74
N GLU A 51 -7.76 -6.49 -4.08
CA GLU A 51 -8.89 -7.30 -3.61
C GLU A 51 -8.88 -7.45 -2.07
N ALA A 52 -7.69 -7.69 -1.50
CA ALA A 52 -7.47 -7.72 -0.06
C ALA A 52 -7.84 -6.40 0.62
N TYR A 53 -7.41 -5.27 0.05
CA TYR A 53 -7.73 -3.93 0.56
C TYR A 53 -9.23 -3.67 0.57
N VAL A 54 -9.93 -3.97 -0.53
CA VAL A 54 -11.40 -3.76 -0.63
C VAL A 54 -12.15 -4.60 0.39
N LEU A 55 -11.77 -5.86 0.59
CA LEU A 55 -12.38 -6.73 1.60
C LEU A 55 -12.15 -6.23 3.03
N LEU A 56 -10.91 -5.85 3.34
CA LEU A 56 -10.56 -5.35 4.68
C LEU A 56 -11.22 -4.00 4.96
N SER A 57 -11.30 -3.10 3.98
CA SER A 57 -11.99 -1.81 4.10
C SER A 57 -13.49 -1.95 4.38
N LYS A 58 -14.13 -3.01 3.86
CA LYS A 58 -15.53 -3.32 4.16
C LYS A 58 -15.73 -3.98 5.53
N THR A 59 -14.73 -4.70 6.00
CA THR A 59 -14.83 -5.49 7.24
C THR A 59 -14.39 -4.69 8.47
N LEU A 60 -13.36 -3.86 8.32
CA LEU A 60 -12.80 -3.05 9.39
C LEU A 60 -13.53 -1.71 9.45
N PRO A 61 -13.97 -1.26 10.64
CA PRO A 61 -14.49 0.08 10.80
C PRO A 61 -13.37 1.11 10.54
N GLU A 62 -13.71 2.19 9.84
CA GLU A 62 -12.81 3.33 9.66
C GLU A 62 -12.74 4.12 10.97
N THR A 63 -11.97 3.61 11.93
CA THR A 63 -11.74 4.32 13.19
C THR A 63 -10.94 5.59 12.88
N PRO A 64 -11.42 6.78 13.27
CA PRO A 64 -10.66 8.01 13.10
C PRO A 64 -9.33 7.90 13.86
N PRO A 65 -8.23 8.45 13.32
CA PRO A 65 -6.92 8.44 13.95
C PRO A 65 -6.95 9.36 15.19
N GLY A 66 -7.46 8.85 16.30
CA GLY A 66 -7.56 9.57 17.57
C GLY A 66 -7.23 8.74 18.80
N GLN A 67 -7.24 7.40 18.72
CA GLN A 67 -6.85 6.49 19.80
C GLN A 67 -6.11 5.30 19.22
N ALA A 68 -4.78 5.37 19.23
CA ALA A 68 -3.90 4.25 18.90
C ALA A 68 -3.57 3.46 20.18
N PRO A 69 -3.90 2.16 20.28
CA PRO A 69 -3.18 1.27 21.17
C PRO A 69 -2.00 0.68 20.39
N GLY A 70 -0.82 1.28 20.58
CA GLY A 70 0.49 0.63 20.70
C GLY A 70 1.10 -0.17 19.54
N PRO A 71 2.45 -0.30 19.52
CA PRO A 71 3.24 -0.65 18.33
C PRO A 71 3.53 -2.15 18.20
N GLY A 72 3.64 -2.63 16.96
CA GLY A 72 4.38 -3.87 16.65
C GLY A 72 5.89 -3.57 16.56
N PRO A 73 6.79 -4.50 16.93
CA PRO A 73 8.21 -4.20 17.10
C PRO A 73 8.95 -4.14 15.76
N GLU A 74 9.83 -3.14 15.67
CA GLU A 74 11.02 -3.01 14.81
C GLU A 74 10.92 -3.36 13.31
N ALA A 75 10.86 -2.31 12.50
CA ALA A 75 11.85 -2.11 11.45
C ALA A 75 12.21 -0.61 11.40
N GLU A 76 13.49 -0.34 11.69
CA GLU A 76 14.19 0.94 11.84
C GLU A 76 13.90 2.09 10.85
N PRO A 77 14.32 3.33 11.21
CA PRO A 77 13.87 4.57 10.59
C PRO A 77 14.64 4.83 9.30
N ARG A 78 13.91 5.12 8.23
CA ARG A 78 14.49 5.84 7.08
C ARG A 78 13.82 7.20 6.97
N THR A 79 14.46 8.14 7.63
CA THR A 79 14.62 9.51 7.15
C THR A 79 14.74 9.52 5.63
N GLY A 80 13.80 10.20 4.96
CA GLY A 80 13.84 10.49 3.53
C GLY A 80 12.76 11.54 3.24
N PRO A 81 13.12 12.72 2.69
CA PRO A 81 12.18 13.82 2.56
C PRO A 81 11.03 13.45 1.62
N ALA A 82 9.86 14.01 1.92
CA ALA A 82 8.65 13.94 1.12
C ALA A 82 8.90 14.44 -0.31
N GLN A 83 9.25 13.55 -1.23
CA GLN A 83 9.39 13.84 -2.66
C GLN A 83 8.75 12.73 -3.51
N GLY A 84 7.54 12.28 -3.12
CA GLY A 84 6.80 11.25 -3.87
C GLY A 84 5.82 11.79 -4.92
N ALA A 85 5.57 13.09 -4.97
CA ALA A 85 4.53 13.68 -5.82
C ALA A 85 5.05 14.47 -7.04
N GLN A 86 6.36 14.69 -7.16
CA GLN A 86 6.93 15.61 -8.16
C GLN A 86 7.70 14.92 -9.32
N ALA A 87 7.90 13.60 -9.25
CA ALA A 87 8.64 12.86 -10.28
C ALA A 87 7.84 12.63 -11.57
N TYR A 88 6.50 12.66 -11.51
CA TYR A 88 5.66 12.33 -12.68
C TYR A 88 5.39 13.52 -13.61
N GLU A 89 5.55 14.76 -13.13
CA GLU A 89 5.23 15.97 -13.91
C GLU A 89 6.39 16.54 -14.72
N ARG A 90 7.65 16.19 -14.40
CA ARG A 90 8.81 16.72 -15.14
C ARG A 90 9.08 16.03 -16.47
N GLN A 91 8.52 14.84 -16.71
CA GLN A 91 8.76 14.07 -17.92
C GLN A 91 7.86 14.45 -19.10
N GLN A 92 6.84 15.30 -18.89
CA GLN A 92 5.85 15.63 -19.92
C GLN A 92 6.05 17.00 -20.62
N ARG A 93 7.06 17.80 -20.23
CA ARG A 93 7.32 19.13 -20.87
C ARG A 93 8.40 19.14 -21.95
N GLN A 94 9.04 18.01 -22.26
CA GLN A 94 10.13 17.95 -23.26
C GLN A 94 9.76 17.34 -24.62
N ALA A 95 8.47 17.13 -24.90
CA ALA A 95 8.02 16.69 -26.22
C ALA A 95 6.93 17.62 -26.75
N ARG A 96 7.33 18.80 -27.25
CA ARG A 96 6.63 19.44 -28.36
C ARG A 96 7.64 20.23 -29.21
N PRO A 97 7.78 19.90 -30.51
CA PRO A 97 8.67 20.58 -31.44
C PRO A 97 8.20 22.01 -31.74
#